data_AF-A0A9D8TN98-F1
#
_entry.id   AF-A0A9D8TN98-F1
#
_cell.length_a   1.000
_cell.length_b   1.000
_cell.length_c   1.000
_cell.angle_alpha   90.00
_cell.angle_beta   90.00
_cell.angle_gamma   90.00
#
_symmetry.space_group_name_H-M   'P 1'
#
loop_
_entity.id
_entity.type
_entity.pdbx_description
1 polymer ?
#
loop_
_entity_poly.entity_id
_entity_poly.type
_entity_poly.pdbx_seq_one_letter_code
_entity_poly.pdbx_strand_id
1 'polypeptide(L)'
;MTSAENVTKNVSAENRSETRDFHVGDIVRHFKREYVNQDTAEYLYRIVAFAGHTETGERLVIYEALYPPYKVCARPYDMFMSPVDRIKYPDAAQKYRFELVHRPA
;
A
#
# COMPACT_ATOMS: atom_id res chain seq x y z
N MET A 1 19.32 14.70 42.81
CA MET A 1 19.99 13.47 42.35
C MET A 1 18.96 12.35 42.39
N THR A 2 18.67 11.76 41.22
CA THR A 2 18.24 10.35 40.95
C THR A 2 17.12 9.72 41.80
N SER A 3 16.08 9.07 41.28
CA SER A 3 15.74 8.59 39.93
C SER A 3 14.24 8.29 39.91
N ALA A 4 13.55 8.69 38.83
CA ALA A 4 12.25 8.16 38.44
C ALA A 4 12.48 7.20 37.26
N GLU A 5 12.82 5.95 37.56
CA GLU A 5 12.91 4.87 36.58
C GLU A 5 11.96 3.77 37.03
N ASN A 6 10.74 3.74 36.46
CA ASN A 6 9.96 2.50 36.25
C ASN A 6 8.64 2.76 35.51
N VAL A 7 8.69 3.52 34.41
CA VAL A 7 7.56 3.59 33.46
C VAL A 7 8.13 3.52 32.05
N THR A 8 8.62 2.34 31.62
CA THR A 8 8.72 1.95 30.19
C THR A 8 9.38 0.59 30.01
N LYS A 9 8.83 -0.49 30.56
CA LYS A 9 9.12 -1.84 30.03
C LYS A 9 7.88 -2.70 30.21
N ASN A 10 7.10 -2.83 29.13
CA ASN A 10 6.36 -4.04 28.74
C ASN A 10 5.39 -3.72 27.60
N VAL A 11 5.93 -3.28 26.46
CA VAL A 11 5.28 -3.47 25.16
C VAL A 11 6.35 -4.08 24.25
N SER A 12 6.63 -5.36 24.43
CA SER A 12 7.50 -6.11 23.53
C SER A 12 6.99 -7.53 23.40
N ALA A 13 6.21 -7.77 22.34
CA ALA A 13 6.21 -8.97 21.51
C ALA A 13 4.90 -8.98 20.73
N GLU A 14 4.92 -8.43 19.52
CA GLU A 14 4.06 -8.76 18.36
C GLU A 14 3.96 -7.56 17.41
N ASN A 15 5.07 -7.25 16.74
CA ASN A 15 4.95 -6.64 15.43
C ASN A 15 6.17 -7.09 14.62
N ARG A 16 6.12 -8.32 14.09
CA ARG A 16 6.84 -8.59 12.84
C ARG A 16 6.23 -7.62 11.84
N SER A 17 6.83 -6.43 11.74
CA SER A 17 6.66 -5.55 10.59
C SER A 17 7.08 -6.38 9.40
N GLU A 18 6.14 -7.09 8.80
CA GLU A 18 6.31 -7.59 7.44
C GLU A 18 6.64 -6.35 6.65
N THR A 19 7.91 -6.20 6.28
CA THR A 19 8.38 -5.08 5.49
C THR A 19 7.65 -5.17 4.15
N ARG A 20 6.54 -4.42 4.06
CA ARG A 20 5.72 -4.31 2.86
C ARG A 20 6.51 -3.49 1.86
N ASP A 21 7.41 -4.14 1.15
CA ASP A 21 8.22 -3.51 0.13
C ASP A 21 7.72 -3.88 -1.25
N PHE A 22 7.58 -2.85 -2.08
CA PHE A 22 7.08 -2.96 -3.43
C PHE A 22 8.21 -2.67 -4.42
N HIS A 23 8.25 -3.45 -5.48
CA HIS A 23 9.25 -3.35 -6.54
C HIS A 23 8.59 -2.92 -7.85
N VAL A 24 9.38 -2.32 -8.74
CA VAL A 24 8.97 -2.13 -10.13
C VAL A 24 8.65 -3.51 -10.72
N GLY A 25 7.51 -3.61 -11.41
CA GLY A 25 6.98 -4.87 -11.95
C GLY A 25 5.99 -5.58 -11.04
N ASP A 26 5.95 -5.29 -9.74
CA ASP A 26 4.98 -5.91 -8.82
C ASP A 26 3.55 -5.67 -9.30
N ILE A 27 2.75 -6.73 -9.32
CA ILE A 27 1.30 -6.68 -9.55
C ILE A 27 0.61 -6.55 -8.20
N VAL A 28 -0.20 -5.51 -8.06
CA VAL A 28 -0.92 -5.19 -6.84
C VAL A 28 -2.42 -5.11 -7.09
N ARG A 29 -3.21 -5.38 -6.06
CA ARG A 29 -4.66 -5.18 -6.06
C ARG A 29 -5.03 -4.00 -5.18
N HIS A 30 -5.95 -3.16 -5.66
CA HIS A 30 -6.60 -2.16 -4.82
C HIS A 30 -7.74 -2.81 -4.02
N PHE A 31 -8.01 -2.35 -2.79
CA PHE A 31 -8.99 -3.01 -1.91
C PHE A 31 -10.39 -3.16 -2.54
N LYS A 32 -10.80 -2.19 -3.36
CA LYS A 32 -12.08 -2.23 -4.10
C LYS A 32 -12.22 -3.40 -5.08
N ARG A 33 -11.14 -4.14 -5.36
CA ARG A 33 -11.22 -5.36 -6.17
C ARG A 33 -12.16 -6.41 -5.57
N GLU A 34 -12.44 -6.35 -4.28
CA GLU A 34 -13.44 -7.23 -3.64
C GLU A 34 -14.87 -7.00 -4.15
N TYR A 35 -15.15 -5.83 -4.75
CA TYR A 35 -16.49 -5.47 -5.24
C TYR A 35 -16.69 -5.71 -6.74
N VAL A 36 -15.71 -6.30 -7.43
CA VAL A 36 -15.77 -6.55 -8.88
C VAL A 36 -15.59 -8.03 -9.19
N ASN A 37 -15.90 -8.42 -10.44
CA ASN A 37 -15.74 -9.80 -10.87
C ASN A 37 -14.25 -10.21 -10.84
N GLN A 38 -13.96 -11.29 -10.12
CA GLN A 38 -12.61 -11.80 -9.88
C GLN A 38 -11.91 -12.37 -11.13
N ASP A 39 -12.67 -12.68 -12.19
CA ASP A 39 -12.15 -13.11 -13.48
C ASP A 39 -11.62 -11.95 -14.32
N THR A 40 -11.87 -10.71 -13.88
CA THR A 40 -11.38 -9.49 -14.55
C THR A 40 -10.11 -8.95 -13.92
N ALA A 41 -9.38 -8.15 -14.70
CA ALA A 41 -8.24 -7.40 -14.22
C ALA A 41 -8.62 -6.07 -13.54
N GLU A 42 -9.92 -5.77 -13.36
CA GLU A 42 -10.35 -4.53 -12.75
C GLU A 42 -9.76 -4.38 -11.33
N TYR A 43 -9.27 -3.19 -11.02
CA TYR A 43 -8.52 -2.88 -9.79
C TYR A 43 -7.21 -3.67 -9.59
N LEU A 44 -6.66 -4.32 -10.63
CA LEU A 44 -5.27 -4.76 -10.67
C LEU A 44 -4.39 -3.71 -11.34
N TYR A 45 -3.20 -3.54 -10.79
CA TYR A 45 -2.22 -2.58 -11.27
C TYR A 45 -0.83 -3.17 -11.26
N ARG A 46 0.04 -2.68 -12.15
CA ARG A 46 1.48 -2.94 -12.13
C ARG A 46 2.21 -1.70 -11.67
N ILE A 47 3.17 -1.84 -10.77
CA ILE A 47 4.06 -0.74 -10.39
C ILE A 47 5.08 -0.53 -11.51
N VAL A 48 5.15 0.69 -12.03
CA VAL A 48 5.99 1.05 -13.18
C VAL A 48 7.26 1.77 -12.72
N ALA A 49 7.15 2.64 -11.72
CA ALA A 49 8.29 3.38 -11.19
C ALA A 49 8.01 3.95 -9.79
N PHE A 50 9.06 4.39 -9.13
CA PHE A 50 8.98 5.33 -8.02
C PHE A 50 9.58 6.65 -8.48
N ALA A 51 8.92 7.76 -8.13
CA ALA A 51 9.34 9.10 -8.55
C ALA A 51 9.45 10.03 -7.34
N GLY A 52 10.27 11.07 -7.45
CA GLY A 52 10.27 12.20 -6.51
C GLY A 52 9.56 13.39 -7.16
N HIS A 53 8.61 13.99 -6.45
CA HIS A 53 7.99 15.25 -6.87
C HIS A 53 8.99 16.38 -6.67
N THR A 54 9.39 17.07 -7.73
CA THR A 54 10.50 18.05 -7.71
C THR A 54 10.23 19.28 -6.85
N GLU A 55 8.97 19.72 -6.79
CA GLU A 55 8.53 20.91 -6.09
C GLU A 55 8.30 20.67 -4.60
N THR A 56 7.82 19.48 -4.21
CA THR A 56 7.45 19.18 -2.82
C THR A 56 8.42 18.22 -2.13
N GLY A 57 9.27 17.51 -2.89
CA GLY A 57 10.12 16.42 -2.39
C GLY A 57 9.36 15.12 -2.08
N GLU A 58 8.05 15.06 -2.31
CA GLU A 58 7.23 13.90 -1.97
C GLU A 58 7.56 12.69 -2.85
N ARG A 59 7.67 11.51 -2.23
CA ARG A 59 7.84 10.25 -2.97
C ARG A 59 6.50 9.80 -3.55
N LEU A 60 6.49 9.41 -4.81
CA LEU A 60 5.33 8.92 -5.54
C LEU A 60 5.53 7.48 -5.99
N VAL A 61 4.43 6.73 -6.05
CA VAL A 61 4.33 5.46 -6.78
C VAL A 61 3.66 5.73 -8.12
N ILE A 62 4.33 5.33 -9.20
CA ILE A 62 3.79 5.35 -10.56
C ILE A 62 3.34 3.94 -10.90
N TYR A 63 2.07 3.77 -11.25
CA TYR A 63 1.47 2.46 -11.50
C TYR A 63 0.44 2.53 -12.62
N GLU A 64 0.28 1.42 -13.34
CA GLU A 64 -0.56 1.29 -14.52
C GLU A 64 -1.68 0.28 -14.27
N ALA A 65 -2.91 0.63 -14.67
CA ALA A 65 -4.04 -0.28 -14.64
C ALA A 65 -3.84 -1.44 -15.62
N LEU A 66 -4.13 -2.67 -15.20
CA LEU A 66 -4.10 -3.85 -16.06
C LEU A 66 -5.42 -4.11 -16.80
N TYR A 67 -6.25 -3.07 -16.89
CA TYR A 67 -7.56 -3.11 -17.52
C TYR A 67 -7.78 -1.82 -18.34
N PRO A 68 -8.54 -1.86 -19.46
CA PRO A 68 -8.80 -0.68 -20.28
C PRO A 68 -9.34 0.50 -19.45
N PRO A 69 -8.89 1.74 -19.71
CA PRO A 69 -8.02 2.17 -20.81
C PRO A 69 -6.51 2.10 -20.49
N TYR A 70 -6.08 1.21 -19.58
CA TYR A 70 -4.67 1.02 -19.18
C TYR A 70 -4.04 2.31 -18.65
N LYS A 71 -4.78 3.02 -17.80
CA LYS A 71 -4.37 4.32 -17.27
C LYS A 71 -3.13 4.20 -16.38
N VAL A 72 -2.14 5.06 -16.63
CA VAL A 72 -1.02 5.32 -15.73
C VAL A 72 -1.39 6.40 -14.72
N CYS A 73 -1.10 6.15 -13.45
CA CYS A 73 -1.41 7.02 -12.32
C CYS A 73 -0.15 7.28 -11.48
N ALA A 74 -0.08 8.48 -10.89
CA ALA A 74 0.86 8.83 -9.84
C ALA A 74 0.10 9.00 -8.53
N ARG A 75 0.64 8.49 -7.42
CA ARG A 75 0.06 8.65 -6.08
C ARG A 75 1.15 8.85 -5.03
N PRO A 76 0.95 9.75 -4.05
CA PRO A 76 1.76 9.80 -2.84
C PRO A 76 2.06 8.42 -2.27
N TYR A 77 3.33 8.17 -1.99
CA TYR A 77 3.80 6.88 -1.46
C TYR A 77 3.07 6.53 -0.17
N ASP A 78 2.97 7.46 0.77
CA ASP A 78 2.30 7.22 2.05
C ASP A 78 0.82 6.88 1.87
N MET A 79 0.13 7.54 0.94
CA MET A 79 -1.26 7.21 0.61
C MET A 79 -1.44 5.91 -0.15
N PHE A 80 -0.40 5.42 -0.84
CA PHE A 80 -0.40 4.12 -1.50
C PHE A 80 -0.18 3.01 -0.47
N MET A 81 0.73 3.24 0.48
CA MET A 81 1.06 2.31 1.56
C MET A 81 0.01 2.29 2.68
N SER A 82 -0.85 3.30 2.74
CA SER A 82 -1.77 3.49 3.87
C SER A 82 -2.73 2.32 4.08
N PRO A 83 -3.19 2.10 5.32
CA PRO A 83 -4.35 1.25 5.58
C PRO A 83 -5.58 1.74 4.80
N VAL A 84 -6.55 0.85 4.60
CA VAL A 84 -7.90 1.25 4.17
C VAL A 84 -8.51 2.11 5.27
N ASP A 85 -9.21 3.18 4.87
CA ASP A 85 -10.00 3.98 5.81
C ASP A 85 -11.21 3.16 6.26
N ARG A 86 -11.13 2.62 7.49
CA ARG A 86 -12.16 1.76 8.07
C ARG A 86 -13.40 2.50 8.55
N ILE A 87 -13.34 3.82 8.72
CA ILE A 87 -14.54 4.61 9.01
C ILE A 87 -15.38 4.69 7.73
N LYS A 88 -14.72 4.92 6.58
CA LYS A 88 -15.40 5.00 5.29
C LYS A 88 -15.75 3.64 4.68
N TYR A 89 -14.91 2.63 4.90
CA TYR A 89 -15.08 1.27 4.37
C TYR A 89 -14.94 0.26 5.52
N PRO A 90 -15.95 0.17 6.41
CA PRO A 90 -15.90 -0.70 7.58
C PRO A 90 -15.67 -2.17 7.21
N ASP A 91 -16.33 -2.62 6.15
CA ASP A 91 -16.37 -4.03 5.75
C ASP A 91 -15.26 -4.43 4.77
N ALA A 92 -14.32 -3.53 4.45
CA ALA A 92 -13.24 -3.85 3.51
C ALA A 92 -12.43 -5.05 4.01
N ALA A 93 -12.28 -6.13 3.24
CA ALA A 93 -11.50 -7.28 3.69
C ALA A 93 -10.00 -6.93 3.76
N GLN A 94 -9.53 -6.10 2.83
CA GLN A 94 -8.12 -5.74 2.71
C GLN A 94 -7.65 -4.83 3.87
N LYS A 95 -6.44 -5.07 4.40
CA LYS A 95 -5.87 -4.23 5.46
C LYS A 95 -5.36 -2.91 4.90
N TYR A 96 -4.69 -2.97 3.75
CA TYR A 96 -4.05 -1.82 3.11
C TYR A 96 -4.75 -1.41 1.82
N ARG A 97 -4.53 -0.19 1.34
CA ARG A 97 -5.17 0.26 0.09
C ARG A 97 -4.75 -0.55 -1.12
N PHE A 98 -3.47 -0.89 -1.19
CA PHE A 98 -2.89 -1.77 -2.20
C PHE A 98 -2.20 -2.94 -1.51
N GLU A 99 -2.28 -4.14 -2.05
CA GLU A 99 -1.57 -5.34 -1.57
C GLU A 99 -0.95 -6.10 -2.75
N LEU A 100 0.20 -6.74 -2.51
CA LEU A 100 0.90 -7.55 -3.51
C LEU A 100 0.04 -8.76 -3.90
N VAL A 101 -0.10 -8.99 -5.20
CA VAL A 101 -0.74 -10.19 -5.78
C VAL A 101 0.32 -11.11 -6.35
N HIS A 102 1.23 -10.56 -7.14
CA HIS A 102 2.26 -11.32 -7.82
C HIS A 102 3.50 -10.47 -8.02
N ARG A 103 4.66 -11.03 -7.71
CA ARG A 103 5.96 -10.48 -8.07
C ARG A 103 6.50 -11.30 -9.23
N PRO A 104 6.62 -10.73 -10.45
CA PRO A 104 7.31 -11.40 -11.54
C PRO A 104 8.76 -11.72 -11.13
N ALA A 105 9.23 -12.90 -11.50
CA ALA A 105 10.61 -13.34 -11.27
C ALA A 105 11.62 -12.56 -12.11
#